data_AF-A0A0W1GJW6-F1
#
_entry.id   AF-A0A0W1GJW6-F1
#
_cell.length_a   1.000
_cell.length_b   1.000
_cell.length_c   1.000
_cell.angle_alpha   90.00
_cell.angle_beta   90.00
_cell.angle_gamma   90.00
#
_symmetry.space_group_name_H-M   'P 1'
#
loop_
_entity.id
_entity.type
_entity.pdbx_description
1 polymer ?
#
loop_
_entity_poly.entity_id
_entity_poly.type
_entity_poly.pdbx_seq_one_letter_code
_entity_poly.pdbx_strand_id
1 'polypeptide(L)'
;MADFSVGRISRRGFGRLFSAYGRDSRMDFWIFVALVFGPLIVLQFAMQIVLAFPSMDVLAANAPGDAEASRAMFESQMKGMVSAAYASIGIFLIGALLLLSATARRLHDRARAGWWALILPFGLFATGLGQARRTAEAAERLPALMEKMERQPGNPASMIDWVAQANASTHGPDWPAIVGGLLLAWLAIELARAGTDGPNRFGPAPE
;
A
#
# COMPACT_ATOMS: atom_id res chain seq x y z
N MET A 1 32.43 -13.02 -7.20
CA MET A 1 30.99 -12.69 -7.23
C MET A 1 30.30 -13.67 -6.30
N ALA A 2 29.69 -13.20 -5.21
CA ALA A 2 29.00 -14.09 -4.28
C ALA A 2 27.86 -14.81 -5.01
N ASP A 3 27.74 -16.13 -4.85
CA ASP A 3 26.71 -16.93 -5.48
C ASP A 3 25.31 -16.46 -5.05
N PHE A 4 24.66 -15.72 -5.92
CA PHE A 4 23.28 -15.29 -5.75
C PHE A 4 22.36 -16.52 -5.72
N SER A 5 21.64 -16.75 -4.62
CA SER A 5 20.69 -17.85 -4.51
C SER A 5 19.41 -17.40 -3.81
N VAL A 6 18.33 -17.26 -4.58
CA VAL A 6 16.99 -16.92 -4.07
C VAL A 6 16.54 -17.92 -3.00
N GLY A 7 16.85 -19.21 -3.17
CA GLY A 7 16.50 -20.25 -2.19
C GLY A 7 17.18 -20.06 -0.84
N ARG A 8 18.45 -19.63 -0.82
CA ARG A 8 19.19 -19.31 0.40
C ARG A 8 18.57 -18.11 1.13
N ILE A 9 18.28 -17.04 0.37
CA ILE A 9 17.69 -15.80 0.92
C ILE A 9 16.30 -16.08 1.47
N SER A 10 15.49 -16.88 0.76
CA SER A 10 14.17 -17.31 1.23
C SER A 10 14.27 -18.08 2.55
N ARG A 11 15.09 -19.14 2.62
CA ARG A 11 15.28 -19.93 3.86
C ARG A 11 15.79 -19.07 5.01
N ARG A 12 16.75 -18.17 4.76
CA ARG A 12 17.28 -17.24 5.77
C ARG A 12 16.23 -16.25 6.24
N GLY A 13 15.48 -15.64 5.32
CA GLY A 13 14.45 -14.65 5.63
C GLY A 13 13.31 -15.25 6.43
N PHE A 14 12.70 -16.32 5.93
CA PHE A 14 11.60 -17.01 6.59
C PHE A 14 12.03 -17.72 7.89
N GLY A 15 13.22 -18.33 7.91
CA GLY A 15 13.77 -18.96 9.12
C GLY A 15 14.09 -17.96 10.24
N ARG A 16 14.17 -16.66 9.93
CA ARG A 16 14.51 -15.60 10.90
C ARG A 16 13.41 -14.53 11.01
N LEU A 17 12.15 -14.87 10.71
CA LEU A 17 11.02 -13.95 10.85
C LEU A 17 10.89 -13.32 12.24
N PHE A 18 11.23 -14.08 13.29
CA PHE A 18 11.10 -13.64 14.68
C PHE A 18 12.44 -13.31 15.34
N SER A 19 13.53 -13.24 14.56
CA SER A 19 14.86 -12.94 15.07
C SER A 19 15.39 -11.64 14.48
N ALA A 20 15.31 -10.55 15.24
CA ALA A 20 15.89 -9.26 14.84
C ALA A 20 17.42 -9.19 15.02
N TYR A 21 18.05 -10.23 15.56
CA TYR A 21 19.50 -10.23 15.83
C TYR A 21 20.34 -10.26 14.54
N GLY A 22 21.53 -9.66 14.56
CA GLY A 22 22.46 -9.67 13.42
C GLY A 22 22.13 -8.63 12.36
N ARG A 23 22.73 -8.83 11.17
CA ARG A 23 22.75 -7.87 10.05
C ARG A 23 22.39 -8.56 8.74
N ASP A 24 21.69 -7.87 7.86
CA ASP A 24 21.40 -8.31 6.50
C ASP A 24 22.03 -7.34 5.49
N SER A 25 22.63 -7.91 4.44
CA SER A 25 23.19 -7.14 3.32
C SER A 25 22.06 -6.43 2.56
N ARG A 26 22.39 -5.36 1.85
CA ARG A 26 21.41 -4.60 1.05
C ARG A 26 20.71 -5.50 0.04
N MET A 27 21.45 -6.36 -0.64
CA MET A 27 20.92 -7.23 -1.70
C MET A 27 19.97 -8.28 -1.13
N ASP A 28 20.39 -8.99 -0.07
CA ASP A 28 19.57 -10.01 0.59
C ASP A 28 18.25 -9.43 1.09
N PHE A 29 18.30 -8.23 1.69
CA PHE A 29 17.12 -7.54 2.17
C PHE A 29 16.13 -7.25 1.03
N TRP A 30 16.55 -6.61 -0.06
CA TRP A 30 15.64 -6.23 -1.14
C TRP A 30 15.06 -7.43 -1.90
N ILE A 31 15.82 -8.53 -2.02
CA ILE A 31 15.30 -9.78 -2.59
C ILE A 31 14.25 -10.38 -1.66
N PHE A 32 14.49 -10.39 -0.35
CA PHE A 32 13.48 -10.86 0.60
C PHE A 32 12.23 -9.97 0.60
N VAL A 33 12.38 -8.65 0.51
CA VAL A 33 11.27 -7.70 0.30
C VAL A 33 10.49 -8.07 -0.96
N ALA A 34 11.14 -8.35 -2.07
CA ALA A 34 10.48 -8.76 -3.31
C ALA A 34 9.75 -10.12 -3.18
N LEU A 35 10.34 -11.08 -2.46
CA LEU A 35 9.72 -12.39 -2.19
C LEU A 35 8.46 -12.26 -1.32
N VAL A 36 8.42 -11.30 -0.40
CA VAL A 36 7.23 -11.05 0.44
C VAL A 36 6.21 -10.21 -0.32
N PHE A 37 6.58 -9.05 -0.86
CA PHE A 37 5.63 -8.14 -1.48
C PHE A 37 5.16 -8.61 -2.86
N GLY A 38 5.96 -9.34 -3.64
CA GLY A 38 5.57 -9.82 -4.97
C GLY A 38 4.24 -10.60 -4.95
N PRO A 39 4.14 -11.67 -4.16
CA PRO A 39 2.87 -12.40 -3.99
C PRO A 39 1.74 -11.54 -3.41
N LEU A 40 2.03 -10.64 -2.46
CA LEU A 40 1.02 -9.77 -1.86
C LEU A 40 0.46 -8.74 -2.84
N ILE A 41 1.30 -8.22 -3.75
CA ILE A 41 0.87 -7.33 -4.84
C ILE A 41 -0.05 -8.10 -5.78
N VAL A 42 0.29 -9.33 -6.17
CA VAL A 42 -0.60 -10.17 -7.00
C VAL A 42 -1.94 -10.42 -6.31
N LEU A 43 -1.91 -10.77 -5.01
CA LEU A 43 -3.12 -10.96 -4.22
C LEU A 43 -3.96 -9.68 -4.14
N GLN A 44 -3.33 -8.53 -3.92
CA GLN A 44 -3.98 -7.23 -3.88
C GLN A 44 -4.65 -6.89 -5.22
N PHE A 45 -3.98 -7.13 -6.36
CA PHE A 45 -4.59 -6.94 -7.68
C PHE A 45 -5.79 -7.88 -7.90
N ALA A 46 -5.64 -9.16 -7.56
CA ALA A 46 -6.74 -10.12 -7.67
C ALA A 46 -7.95 -9.69 -6.82
N MET A 47 -7.70 -9.23 -5.59
CA MET A 47 -8.74 -8.73 -4.71
C MET A 47 -9.39 -7.44 -5.23
N GLN A 48 -8.63 -6.52 -5.82
CA GLN A 48 -9.19 -5.34 -6.48
C GLN A 48 -10.09 -5.73 -7.65
N ILE A 49 -9.70 -6.72 -8.46
CA ILE A 49 -10.55 -7.21 -9.54
C ILE A 49 -11.83 -7.80 -8.97
N VAL A 50 -11.73 -8.71 -7.99
CA VAL A 50 -12.90 -9.39 -7.41
C VAL A 50 -13.86 -8.42 -6.72
N LEU A 51 -13.33 -7.43 -6.00
CA LEU A 51 -14.17 -6.52 -5.22
C LEU A 51 -14.67 -5.32 -6.01
N ALA A 52 -13.85 -4.74 -6.90
CA ALA A 52 -14.21 -3.51 -7.61
C ALA A 52 -14.89 -3.76 -8.97
N PHE A 53 -14.80 -4.96 -9.55
CA PHE A 53 -15.59 -5.27 -10.73
C PHE A 53 -17.03 -5.58 -10.33
N PRO A 54 -18.01 -4.98 -11.02
CA PRO A 54 -19.41 -5.33 -10.80
C PRO A 54 -19.63 -6.82 -11.08
N SER A 55 -20.54 -7.43 -10.32
CA SER A 55 -20.92 -8.83 -10.55
C SER A 55 -21.56 -9.02 -11.93
N MET A 56 -21.50 -10.25 -12.45
CA MET A 56 -22.11 -10.59 -13.73
C MET A 56 -23.62 -10.31 -13.74
N ASP A 57 -24.30 -10.45 -12.60
CA ASP A 57 -25.74 -10.14 -12.48
C ASP A 57 -26.01 -8.65 -12.68
N VAL A 58 -25.18 -7.78 -12.09
CA VAL A 58 -25.29 -6.32 -12.23
C VAL A 58 -24.96 -5.88 -13.66
N LEU A 59 -23.98 -6.52 -14.29
CA LEU A 59 -23.65 -6.29 -15.70
C LEU A 59 -24.76 -6.76 -16.64
N ALA A 60 -25.36 -7.92 -16.38
CA ALA A 60 -26.45 -8.48 -17.18
C ALA A 60 -27.76 -7.68 -17.04
N ALA A 61 -27.99 -7.08 -15.87
CA ALA A 61 -29.11 -6.18 -15.62
C ALA A 61 -28.91 -4.79 -16.28
N ASN A 62 -27.70 -4.45 -16.72
CA ASN A 62 -27.42 -3.15 -17.32
C ASN A 62 -27.90 -3.09 -18.78
N ALA A 63 -29.16 -2.67 -18.96
CA ALA A 63 -29.73 -2.42 -20.27
C ALA A 63 -29.17 -1.11 -20.87
N PRO A 64 -28.79 -1.10 -22.16
CA PRO A 64 -28.32 0.13 -22.82
C PRO A 64 -29.37 1.25 -22.72
N GLY A 65 -28.96 2.39 -22.17
CA GLY A 65 -29.84 3.56 -22.02
C GLY A 65 -30.64 3.61 -20.72
N ASP A 66 -30.51 2.61 -19.84
CA ASP A 66 -31.09 2.65 -18.50
C ASP A 66 -30.17 3.38 -17.53
N ALA A 67 -30.57 4.60 -17.16
CA ALA A 67 -29.83 5.44 -16.22
C ALA A 67 -29.83 4.84 -14.80
N GLU A 68 -30.87 4.12 -14.41
CA GLU A 68 -30.97 3.51 -13.08
C GLU A 68 -30.02 2.32 -12.96
N ALA A 69 -29.99 1.44 -13.98
CA ALA A 69 -29.06 0.32 -14.01
C ALA A 69 -27.59 0.78 -14.06
N SER A 70 -27.30 1.86 -14.81
CA SER A 70 -25.97 2.46 -14.85
C SER A 70 -25.52 3.00 -13.49
N ARG A 71 -26.43 3.65 -12.75
CA ARG A 71 -26.17 4.15 -11.38
C ARG A 71 -25.92 3.00 -10.41
N ALA A 72 -26.74 1.95 -10.45
CA ALA A 72 -26.58 0.78 -9.58
C ALA A 72 -25.24 0.06 -9.82
N MET A 73 -24.82 -0.09 -11.08
CA MET A 73 -23.52 -0.66 -11.43
C MET A 73 -22.37 0.16 -10.83
N PHE A 74 -22.46 1.47 -10.95
CA PHE A 74 -21.43 2.37 -10.46
C PHE A 74 -21.37 2.39 -8.91
N GLU A 75 -22.52 2.41 -8.24
CA GLU A 75 -22.59 2.32 -6.77
C GLU A 75 -21.95 1.01 -6.27
N SER A 76 -22.27 -0.11 -6.92
CA SER A 76 -21.69 -1.42 -6.60
C SER A 76 -20.16 -1.41 -6.76
N GLN A 77 -19.66 -0.90 -7.89
CA GLN A 77 -18.22 -0.75 -8.14
C GLN A 77 -17.54 0.09 -7.05
N MET A 78 -18.14 1.20 -6.62
CA MET A 78 -17.55 2.08 -5.62
C MET A 78 -17.54 1.47 -4.22
N LYS A 79 -18.61 0.78 -3.81
CA LYS A 79 -18.62 -0.04 -2.58
C LYS A 79 -17.51 -1.09 -2.62
N GLY A 80 -17.31 -1.68 -3.79
CA GLY A 80 -16.21 -2.59 -4.10
C GLY A 80 -14.84 -1.98 -3.88
N MET A 81 -14.60 -0.79 -4.45
CA MET A 81 -13.35 -0.04 -4.30
C MET A 81 -13.07 0.33 -2.84
N VAL A 82 -14.08 0.77 -2.09
CA VAL A 82 -13.94 1.08 -0.66
C VAL A 82 -13.54 -0.17 0.12
N SER A 83 -14.24 -1.29 -0.10
CA SER A 83 -13.91 -2.57 0.53
C SER A 83 -12.49 -3.04 0.20
N ALA A 84 -12.09 -2.93 -1.07
CA ALA A 84 -10.73 -3.25 -1.52
C ALA A 84 -9.68 -2.35 -0.87
N ALA A 85 -9.97 -1.06 -0.68
CA ALA A 85 -9.08 -0.13 -0.01
C ALA A 85 -8.83 -0.53 1.46
N TYR A 86 -9.86 -0.87 2.23
CA TYR A 86 -9.68 -1.35 3.60
C TYR A 86 -8.98 -2.71 3.66
N ALA A 87 -9.33 -3.64 2.77
CA ALA A 87 -8.68 -4.94 2.73
C ALA A 87 -7.18 -4.83 2.37
N SER A 88 -6.80 -3.86 1.52
CA SER A 88 -5.40 -3.61 1.19
C SER A 88 -4.54 -3.23 2.40
N ILE A 89 -5.12 -2.56 3.40
CA ILE A 89 -4.43 -2.24 4.67
C ILE A 89 -4.00 -3.54 5.35
N GLY A 90 -4.91 -4.51 5.46
CA GLY A 90 -4.63 -5.81 6.07
C GLY A 90 -3.51 -6.56 5.35
N ILE A 91 -3.56 -6.61 4.01
CA ILE A 91 -2.52 -7.25 3.18
C ILE A 91 -1.15 -6.60 3.42
N PHE A 92 -1.07 -5.27 3.38
CA PHE A 92 0.19 -4.56 3.59
C PHE A 92 0.71 -4.69 5.01
N LEU A 93 -0.17 -4.74 6.02
CA LEU A 93 0.23 -5.01 7.40
C LEU A 93 0.81 -6.41 7.57
N ILE A 94 0.23 -7.42 6.93
CA ILE A 94 0.82 -8.77 6.91
C ILE A 94 2.22 -8.72 6.32
N GLY A 95 2.40 -8.06 5.17
CA GLY A 95 3.72 -7.88 4.56
C GLY A 95 4.71 -7.15 5.47
N ALA A 96 4.26 -6.10 6.15
CA ALA A 96 5.06 -5.34 7.10
C ALA A 96 5.52 -6.19 8.29
N LEU A 97 4.63 -7.02 8.84
CA LEU A 97 4.93 -7.93 9.94
C LEU A 97 5.95 -9.00 9.53
N LEU A 98 5.81 -9.57 8.33
CA LEU A 98 6.77 -10.52 7.77
C LEU A 98 8.16 -9.90 7.55
N LEU A 99 8.22 -8.60 7.26
CA LEU A 99 9.47 -7.88 7.02
C LEU A 99 10.05 -7.19 8.25
N LEU A 100 9.37 -7.23 9.40
CA LEU A 100 9.74 -6.43 10.56
C LEU A 100 11.15 -6.76 11.07
N SER A 101 11.45 -8.05 11.28
CA SER A 101 12.78 -8.48 11.73
C SER A 101 13.86 -8.26 10.67
N ALA A 102 13.54 -8.44 9.38
CA ALA A 102 14.49 -8.16 8.30
C ALA A 102 14.82 -6.67 8.20
N THR A 103 13.82 -5.81 8.39
CA THR A 103 13.98 -4.35 8.45
C THR A 103 14.84 -3.94 9.65
N ALA A 104 14.64 -4.57 10.81
CA ALA A 104 15.48 -4.34 11.99
C ALA A 104 16.94 -4.75 11.73
N ARG A 105 17.20 -5.94 11.15
CA ARG A 105 18.56 -6.38 10.78
C ARG A 105 19.20 -5.49 9.72
N ARG A 106 18.41 -4.96 8.79
CA ARG A 106 18.89 -4.00 7.79
C ARG A 106 19.27 -2.66 8.42
N LEU A 107 18.51 -2.19 9.41
CA LEU A 107 18.86 -1.01 10.21
C LEU A 107 20.10 -1.24 11.08
N HIS A 108 20.26 -2.43 11.64
CA HIS A 108 21.46 -2.83 12.38
C HIS A 108 22.72 -2.76 11.49
N ASP A 109 22.60 -3.10 10.21
CA ASP A 109 23.71 -2.95 9.26
C ASP A 109 24.15 -1.49 9.08
N ARG A 110 23.28 -0.53 9.41
CA ARG A 110 23.57 0.91 9.43
C ARG A 110 23.95 1.44 10.83
N ALA A 111 24.22 0.54 11.78
CA ALA A 111 24.39 0.83 13.20
C ALA A 111 23.19 1.56 13.86
N ARG A 112 22.01 1.56 13.22
CA ARG A 112 20.76 2.10 13.78
C ARG A 112 20.10 1.08 14.70
N ALA A 113 19.27 1.56 15.62
CA ALA A 113 18.51 0.68 16.50
C ALA A 113 17.35 0.02 15.73
N GLY A 114 17.11 -1.27 15.96
CA GLY A 114 16.06 -2.02 15.25
C GLY A 114 14.63 -1.56 15.53
N TRP A 115 14.38 -0.84 16.63
CA TRP A 115 13.02 -0.36 16.97
C TRP A 115 12.45 0.61 15.94
N TRP A 116 13.30 1.29 15.16
CA TRP A 116 12.86 2.13 14.03
C TRP A 116 12.15 1.32 12.94
N ALA A 117 12.29 -0.01 12.91
CA ALA A 117 11.53 -0.88 12.01
C ALA A 117 10.01 -0.82 12.27
N LEU A 118 9.57 -0.41 13.47
CA LEU A 118 8.14 -0.21 13.79
C LEU A 118 7.50 0.88 12.94
N ILE A 119 8.29 1.80 12.35
CA ILE A 119 7.78 2.76 11.37
C ILE A 119 7.08 2.04 10.21
N LEU A 120 7.53 0.84 9.82
CA LEU A 120 6.96 0.12 8.68
C LEU A 120 5.47 -0.20 8.89
N PRO A 121 5.04 -0.96 9.92
CA PRO A 121 3.62 -1.25 10.13
C PRO A 121 2.80 0.01 10.46
N PHE A 122 3.29 0.91 11.32
CA PHE A 122 2.52 2.10 11.71
C PHE A 122 2.38 3.13 10.58
N GLY A 123 3.46 3.35 9.82
CA GLY A 123 3.44 4.23 8.65
C GLY A 123 2.53 3.70 7.55
N LEU A 124 2.57 2.39 7.28
CA LEU A 124 1.67 1.75 6.30
C LEU A 124 0.21 1.80 6.77
N PHE A 125 -0.05 1.58 8.06
CA PHE A 125 -1.39 1.72 8.61
C PHE A 125 -1.92 3.15 8.45
N ALA A 126 -1.14 4.15 8.86
CA ALA A 126 -1.56 5.55 8.79
C ALA A 126 -1.83 6.01 7.36
N THR A 127 -0.94 5.68 6.43
CA THR A 127 -1.09 6.01 5.01
C THR A 127 -2.24 5.25 4.35
N GLY A 128 -2.36 3.95 4.61
CA GLY A 128 -3.43 3.10 4.08
C GLY A 128 -4.80 3.50 4.60
N LEU A 129 -4.92 3.82 5.89
CA LEU A 129 -6.17 4.30 6.48
C LEU A 129 -6.60 5.64 5.89
N GLY A 130 -5.65 6.56 5.69
CA GLY A 130 -5.92 7.84 5.03
C GLY A 130 -6.36 7.68 3.58
N GLN A 131 -5.75 6.75 2.83
CA GLN A 131 -6.20 6.40 1.49
C GLN A 131 -7.62 5.81 1.51
N ALA A 132 -7.90 4.83 2.38
CA ALA A 132 -9.21 4.19 2.47
C ALA A 132 -10.33 5.17 2.84
N ARG A 133 -10.07 6.09 3.78
CA ARG A 133 -11.02 7.16 4.15
C ARG A 133 -11.34 8.08 2.97
N ARG A 134 -10.32 8.52 2.22
CA ARG A 134 -10.53 9.34 1.02
C ARG A 134 -11.34 8.61 -0.04
N THR A 135 -11.10 7.32 -0.25
CA THR A 135 -11.91 6.51 -1.17
C THR A 135 -13.36 6.41 -0.70
N ALA A 136 -13.59 6.24 0.60
CA ALA A 136 -14.93 6.20 1.19
C ALA A 136 -15.67 7.54 1.05
N GLU A 137 -15.01 8.65 1.40
CA GLU A 137 -15.58 10.00 1.23
C GLU A 137 -15.88 10.32 -0.25
N ALA A 138 -15.01 9.89 -1.16
CA ALA A 138 -15.25 10.04 -2.59
C ALA A 138 -16.48 9.24 -3.05
N ALA A 139 -16.69 8.03 -2.51
CA ALA A 139 -17.86 7.21 -2.79
C ALA A 139 -19.17 7.86 -2.26
N GLU A 140 -19.14 8.48 -1.09
CA GLU A 140 -20.31 9.15 -0.50
C GLU A 140 -20.74 10.40 -1.26
N ARG A 141 -19.79 11.17 -1.82
CA ARG A 141 -20.07 12.42 -2.56
C ARG A 141 -20.53 12.17 -3.99
N LEU A 142 -20.46 10.94 -4.43
CA LEU A 142 -20.60 10.56 -5.81
C LEU A 142 -22.02 10.68 -6.39
N PRO A 143 -23.11 10.36 -5.64
CA PRO A 143 -24.46 10.56 -6.15
C PRO A 143 -24.73 12.03 -6.50
N ALA A 144 -24.28 12.96 -5.64
CA ALA A 144 -24.39 14.40 -5.88
C ALA A 144 -23.57 14.86 -7.11
N LEU A 145 -22.48 14.17 -7.42
CA LEU A 145 -21.72 14.42 -8.65
C LEU A 145 -22.48 13.95 -9.88
N MET A 146 -23.01 12.73 -9.87
CA MET A 146 -23.75 12.19 -11.02
C MET A 146 -24.96 13.07 -11.34
N GLU A 147 -25.68 13.55 -10.33
CA GLU A 147 -26.77 14.50 -10.50
C GLU A 147 -26.31 15.82 -11.15
N LYS A 148 -25.13 16.34 -10.79
CA LYS A 148 -24.55 17.54 -11.43
C LYS A 148 -24.16 17.30 -12.88
N MET A 149 -23.57 16.13 -13.18
CA MET A 149 -23.15 15.78 -14.54
C MET A 149 -24.35 15.56 -15.48
N GLU A 150 -25.42 14.94 -14.98
CA GLU A 150 -26.68 14.81 -15.73
C GLU A 150 -27.31 16.17 -16.05
N ARG A 151 -27.17 17.15 -15.14
CA ARG A 151 -27.65 18.52 -15.37
C ARG A 151 -26.75 19.33 -16.32
N GLN A 152 -25.49 18.94 -16.51
CA GLN A 152 -24.53 19.64 -17.37
C GLN A 152 -23.78 18.66 -18.30
N PRO A 153 -24.47 17.99 -19.22
CA PRO A 153 -23.84 17.06 -20.14
C PRO A 153 -22.90 17.79 -21.11
N GLY A 154 -21.63 17.35 -21.18
CA GLY A 154 -20.73 17.67 -22.29
C GLY A 154 -19.66 18.75 -22.09
N ASN A 155 -19.44 19.27 -20.88
CA ASN A 155 -18.31 20.18 -20.64
C ASN A 155 -17.11 19.44 -20.00
N PRO A 156 -16.06 19.05 -20.72
CA PRO A 156 -14.90 18.38 -20.13
C PRO A 156 -14.16 19.23 -19.08
N ALA A 157 -14.29 20.56 -19.12
CA ALA A 157 -13.78 21.43 -18.06
C ALA A 157 -14.51 21.20 -16.73
N SER A 158 -15.80 20.80 -16.74
CA SER A 158 -16.55 20.52 -15.51
C SER A 158 -16.02 19.29 -14.78
N MET A 159 -15.41 18.33 -15.48
CA MET A 159 -14.77 17.17 -14.86
C MET A 159 -13.46 17.55 -14.16
N ILE A 160 -12.65 18.42 -14.78
CA ILE A 160 -11.40 18.94 -14.17
C ILE A 160 -11.72 19.84 -12.98
N ASP A 161 -12.68 20.76 -13.13
CA ASP A 161 -13.14 21.63 -12.06
C ASP A 161 -13.72 20.81 -10.90
N TRP A 162 -14.42 19.71 -11.20
CA TRP A 162 -14.88 18.79 -10.19
C TRP A 162 -13.74 18.07 -9.49
N VAL A 163 -12.77 17.47 -10.20
CA VAL A 163 -11.63 16.81 -9.54
C VAL A 163 -10.89 17.80 -8.63
N ALA A 164 -10.70 19.04 -9.11
CA ALA A 164 -10.11 20.10 -8.32
C ALA A 164 -10.97 20.47 -7.10
N GLN A 165 -12.29 20.60 -7.25
CA GLN A 165 -13.21 20.95 -6.17
C GLN A 165 -13.41 19.80 -5.18
N ALA A 166 -13.44 18.55 -5.63
CA ALA A 166 -13.49 17.34 -4.81
C ALA A 166 -12.23 17.25 -3.96
N ASN A 167 -11.05 17.50 -4.56
CA ASN A 167 -9.78 17.56 -3.83
C ASN A 167 -9.70 18.76 -2.86
N ALA A 168 -10.26 19.91 -3.22
CA ALA A 168 -10.28 21.10 -2.38
C ALA A 168 -11.31 21.00 -1.23
N SER A 169 -12.35 20.19 -1.40
CA SER A 169 -13.42 20.00 -0.41
C SER A 169 -13.25 18.75 0.46
N THR A 170 -12.32 17.86 0.14
CA THR A 170 -11.85 16.85 1.10
C THR A 170 -11.32 17.57 2.35
N HIS A 171 -11.57 16.99 3.52
CA HIS A 171 -11.11 17.52 4.80
C HIS A 171 -9.63 17.90 4.70
N GLY A 172 -9.20 18.89 5.50
CA GLY A 172 -7.83 19.38 5.52
C GLY A 172 -6.77 18.27 5.63
N PRO A 173 -5.48 18.61 5.50
CA PRO A 173 -4.40 17.62 5.37
C PRO A 173 -4.54 16.45 6.35
N ASP A 174 -4.57 15.22 5.82
CA ASP A 174 -4.56 14.00 6.63
C ASP A 174 -3.19 13.85 7.29
N TRP A 175 -3.02 14.57 8.41
CA TRP A 175 -1.75 14.66 9.12
C TRP A 175 -1.18 13.29 9.51
N PRO A 176 -1.97 12.33 10.04
CA PRO A 176 -1.49 10.97 10.26
C PRO A 176 -0.89 10.33 9.00
N ALA A 177 -1.59 10.40 7.86
CA ALA A 177 -1.09 9.84 6.61
C ALA A 177 0.17 10.57 6.11
N ILE A 178 0.23 11.90 6.23
CA ILE A 178 1.40 12.70 5.84
C ILE A 178 2.62 12.35 6.69
N VAL A 179 2.48 12.36 8.02
CA VAL A 179 3.57 12.01 8.93
C VAL A 179 4.00 10.56 8.72
N GLY A 180 3.06 9.64 8.59
CA GLY A 180 3.34 8.23 8.28
C GLY A 180 4.11 8.07 6.97
N GLY A 181 3.71 8.78 5.92
CA GLY A 181 4.38 8.79 4.62
C GLY A 181 5.81 9.34 4.68
N LEU A 182 6.02 10.45 5.41
CA LEU A 182 7.35 11.03 5.61
C LEU A 182 8.28 10.08 6.38
N LEU A 183 7.78 9.41 7.42
CA LEU A 183 8.54 8.41 8.17
C LEU A 183 8.89 7.19 7.32
N LEU A 184 7.95 6.71 6.48
CA LEU A 184 8.21 5.64 5.53
C LEU A 184 9.25 6.04 4.48
N ALA A 185 9.19 7.26 3.96
CA ALA A 185 10.17 7.78 3.02
C ALA A 185 11.57 7.84 3.66
N TRP A 186 11.67 8.36 4.89
CA TRP A 186 12.91 8.33 5.65
C TRP A 186 13.44 6.90 5.86
N LEU A 187 12.57 5.97 6.26
CA LEU A 187 12.92 4.57 6.46
C LEU A 187 13.44 3.94 5.16
N ALA A 188 12.75 4.15 4.04
CA ALA A 188 13.17 3.64 2.73
C ALA A 188 14.57 4.16 2.34
N ILE A 189 14.86 5.43 2.60
CA ILE A 189 16.19 6.02 2.39
C ILE A 189 17.24 5.30 3.25
N GLU A 190 16.99 5.12 4.55
CA GLU A 190 17.95 4.43 5.42
C GLU A 190 18.19 2.97 5.01
N LEU A 191 17.16 2.26 4.52
CA LEU A 191 17.28 0.89 4.05
C LEU A 191 18.05 0.77 2.73
N ALA A 192 17.96 1.77 1.86
CA ALA A 192 18.65 1.81 0.56
C ALA A 192 20.14 2.15 0.66
N ARG A 193 20.56 2.93 1.67
CA ARG A 193 21.96 3.37 1.87
C ARG A 193 22.91 2.21 2.17
N ALA A 194 24.18 2.32 1.78
CA ALA A 194 25.20 1.29 2.06
C ALA A 194 25.36 0.98 3.56
N GLY A 195 25.75 -0.23 3.93
CA GLY A 195 26.01 -0.64 5.32
C GLY A 195 27.20 0.06 5.96
N THR A 196 27.46 -0.21 7.24
CA THR A 196 28.73 0.13 7.89
C THR A 196 29.81 -0.89 7.54
N ASP A 197 31.00 -0.42 7.22
CA ASP A 197 32.15 -1.29 6.95
C ASP A 197 32.61 -2.02 8.22
N GLY A 198 32.99 -3.29 8.07
CA GLY A 198 33.48 -4.10 9.17
C GLY A 198 32.43 -4.47 10.23
N PRO A 199 32.87 -4.97 11.40
CA PRO A 199 31.98 -5.32 12.50
C PRO A 199 31.38 -4.07 13.16
N ASN A 200 30.15 -4.19 13.66
CA ASN A 200 29.51 -3.16 14.48
C ASN A 200 28.86 -3.80 15.72
N ARG A 201 28.22 -2.99 16.58
CA ARG A 201 27.59 -3.48 17.83
C ARG A 201 26.53 -4.57 17.67
N PHE A 202 26.05 -4.81 16.46
CA PHE A 202 25.05 -5.82 16.13
C PHE A 202 25.64 -7.08 15.47
N GLY A 203 26.96 -7.14 15.28
CA GLY A 203 27.66 -8.31 14.79
C GLY A 203 28.66 -8.03 13.65
N PRO A 204 29.25 -9.10 13.09
CA PRO A 204 30.18 -9.01 11.97
C PRO A 204 29.50 -8.43 10.72
N ALA A 205 30.31 -8.03 9.73
CA ALA A 205 29.77 -7.61 8.43
C ALA A 205 28.92 -8.74 7.81
N PRO A 206 27.81 -8.42 7.14
CA PRO A 206 27.04 -9.43 6.43
C PRO A 206 27.89 -10.03 5.31
N GLU A 207 27.90 -11.36 5.23
CA GLU A 207 28.52 -12.14 4.15
C GLU A 207 27.84 -11.90 2.79
#